data_AF-A0A9E4CT80-F1
#
_entry.id   AF-A0A9E4CT80-F1
#
_cell.length_a   1.000
_cell.length_b   1.000
_cell.length_c   1.000
_cell.angle_alpha   90.00
_cell.angle_beta   90.00
_cell.angle_gamma   90.00
#
_symmetry.space_group_name_H-M   'P 1'
#
loop_
_entity.id
_entity.type
_entity.pdbx_description
1 polymer ?
#
loop_
_entity_poly.entity_id
_entity_poly.type
_entity_poly.pdbx_seq_one_letter_code
_entity_poly.pdbx_strand_id
1 'polypeptide(L)'
;MRTATRRLAVRTTSVMAAAALLAPLAGCGSDDEASKGDPCPALTAYATHLVQLGGLITGMTTTADELQTAFSLATTDLAELKDTAPKEIADEVATITANIGRLDELFARYNYDLSTMDGAPELDEIRQLLVDQEAAVAVDALTTYQSNNCPL
;
A
#
# COMPACT_ATOMS: atom_id res chain seq x y z
N MET A 1 -32.04 -32.04 -7.28
CA MET A 1 -31.07 -31.74 -8.35
C MET A 1 -31.60 -30.59 -9.20
N ARG A 2 -30.71 -29.70 -9.66
CA ARG A 2 -30.87 -28.45 -10.46
C ARG A 2 -30.92 -27.17 -9.63
N THR A 3 -29.75 -26.56 -9.37
CA THR A 3 -29.08 -25.42 -10.08
C THR A 3 -29.75 -24.08 -9.78
N ALA A 4 -29.18 -23.26 -8.90
CA ALA A 4 -28.03 -22.36 -9.10
C ALA A 4 -28.48 -20.98 -9.61
N THR A 5 -28.45 -19.98 -8.70
CA THR A 5 -28.00 -18.59 -8.97
C THR A 5 -28.08 -17.80 -7.66
N ARG A 6 -27.12 -18.03 -6.75
CA ARG A 6 -26.81 -16.99 -5.76
C ARG A 6 -25.82 -16.04 -6.42
N ARG A 7 -26.37 -14.87 -6.75
CA ARG A 7 -25.65 -13.65 -7.11
C ARG A 7 -24.52 -13.43 -6.10
N LEU A 8 -23.32 -13.18 -6.59
CA LEU A 8 -22.36 -12.28 -5.95
C LEU A 8 -21.50 -11.63 -7.04
N ALA A 9 -22.17 -10.94 -7.97
CA ALA A 9 -21.54 -9.79 -8.59
C ALA A 9 -21.67 -8.66 -7.58
N VAL A 10 -20.60 -8.33 -6.87
CA VAL A 10 -20.34 -7.05 -6.16
C VAL A 10 -18.95 -7.14 -5.52
N ARG A 11 -18.17 -6.07 -5.71
CA ARG A 11 -16.86 -5.71 -5.14
C ARG A 11 -15.61 -6.04 -5.96
N THR A 12 -15.59 -5.50 -7.17
CA THR A 12 -14.38 -5.09 -7.90
C THR A 12 -13.74 -3.80 -7.35
N THR A 13 -13.96 -3.42 -6.08
CA THR A 13 -13.80 -2.01 -5.65
C THR A 13 -13.04 -1.78 -4.33
N SER A 14 -12.23 -2.71 -3.84
CA SER A 14 -11.67 -2.53 -2.48
C SER A 14 -10.15 -2.56 -2.35
N VAL A 15 -9.39 -3.07 -3.32
CA VAL A 15 -7.93 -3.19 -3.13
C VAL A 15 -7.15 -1.98 -3.67
N MET A 16 -7.77 -1.18 -4.56
CA MET A 16 -7.15 0.02 -5.15
C MET A 16 -8.10 1.23 -5.24
N ALA A 17 -9.07 1.32 -4.33
CA ALA A 17 -9.91 2.51 -4.25
C ALA A 17 -9.19 3.70 -3.60
N ALA A 18 -8.12 3.47 -2.84
CA ALA A 18 -7.31 4.54 -2.24
C ALA A 18 -6.41 5.26 -3.27
N ALA A 19 -6.02 4.57 -4.34
CA ALA A 19 -5.16 5.13 -5.39
C ALA A 19 -5.81 6.28 -6.18
N ALA A 20 -7.15 6.31 -6.25
CA ALA A 20 -7.90 7.29 -7.03
C ALA A 20 -8.08 8.64 -6.32
N LEU A 21 -7.70 8.77 -5.04
CA LEU A 21 -7.87 10.01 -4.27
C LEU A 21 -6.63 10.93 -4.32
N LEU A 22 -5.51 10.50 -4.89
CA LEU A 22 -4.24 11.23 -4.92
C LEU A 22 -4.09 12.18 -6.13
N ALA A 23 -5.18 12.84 -6.53
CA ALA A 23 -5.05 13.97 -7.45
C ALA A 23 -4.23 15.09 -6.78
N PRO A 24 -3.28 15.74 -7.48
CA PRO A 24 -2.35 16.70 -6.88
C PRO A 24 -3.10 17.95 -6.42
N LEU A 25 -3.36 18.07 -5.12
CA LEU A 25 -3.94 19.26 -4.51
C LEU A 25 -2.84 20.30 -4.27
N ALA A 26 -2.43 20.97 -5.35
CA ALA A 26 -1.56 22.13 -5.27
C ALA A 26 -2.21 23.20 -4.36
N GLY A 27 -1.61 23.45 -3.20
CA GLY A 27 -1.94 24.62 -2.40
C GLY A 27 -1.80 24.45 -0.88
N CYS A 28 -0.68 24.97 -0.39
CA CYS A 28 -0.63 25.98 0.68
C CYS A 28 -0.40 25.51 2.12
N GLY A 29 0.70 26.02 2.71
CA GLY A 29 0.63 26.67 4.02
C GLY A 29 1.61 26.17 5.07
N SER A 30 2.67 26.95 5.29
CA SER A 30 3.68 26.87 6.35
C SER A 30 3.10 26.79 7.77
N ASP A 31 3.75 26.05 8.68
CA ASP A 31 4.63 26.59 9.73
C ASP A 31 5.15 25.48 10.66
N ASP A 32 6.31 25.76 11.27
CA ASP A 32 7.17 25.00 12.16
C ASP A 32 6.53 24.05 13.20
N GLU A 33 7.26 22.97 13.52
CA GLU A 33 7.86 22.67 14.83
C GLU A 33 8.80 21.45 14.70
N ALA A 34 9.93 21.46 15.41
CA ALA A 34 11.09 20.58 15.21
C ALA A 34 10.78 19.06 15.28
N SER A 35 10.55 18.46 14.12
CA SER A 35 10.43 17.01 13.92
C SER A 35 11.78 16.39 13.55
N LYS A 36 11.96 15.07 13.70
CA LYS A 36 13.20 14.34 13.36
C LYS A 36 13.58 14.36 11.85
N GLY A 37 12.94 15.22 11.07
CA GLY A 37 12.85 15.23 9.62
C GLY A 37 11.40 15.53 9.26
N ASP A 38 11.18 16.14 8.10
CA ASP A 38 9.84 16.30 7.53
C ASP A 38 9.35 14.93 7.01
N PRO A 39 8.22 14.37 7.47
CA PRO A 39 7.71 13.08 7.00
C PRO A 39 7.04 13.18 5.62
N CYS A 40 6.76 14.39 5.13
CA CYS A 40 5.96 14.61 3.93
C CYS A 40 6.58 14.12 2.62
N PRO A 41 7.90 14.28 2.38
CA PRO A 41 8.56 13.67 1.22
C PRO A 41 8.38 12.14 1.21
N ALA A 42 8.60 11.49 2.35
CA ALA A 42 8.48 10.04 2.47
C ALA A 42 7.02 9.56 2.35
N LEU A 43 6.05 10.30 2.90
CA LEU A 43 4.61 10.00 2.73
C LEU A 43 4.19 10.10 1.26
N THR A 44 4.71 11.10 0.54
CA THR A 44 4.41 11.32 -0.87
C THR A 44 5.03 10.27 -1.77
N ALA A 45 6.28 9.88 -1.50
CA ALA A 45 6.94 8.78 -2.18
C ALA A 45 6.19 7.46 -1.93
N TYR A 46 5.91 7.15 -0.66
CA TYR A 46 5.17 5.95 -0.28
C TYR A 46 3.80 5.87 -0.96
N ALA A 47 3.00 6.94 -0.92
CA ALA A 47 1.69 6.98 -1.57
C ALA A 47 1.80 6.71 -3.08
N THR A 48 2.81 7.29 -3.74
CA THR A 48 3.07 7.08 -5.18
C THR A 48 3.44 5.61 -5.46
N HIS A 49 4.37 5.04 -4.71
CA HIS A 49 4.84 3.67 -4.92
C HIS A 49 3.80 2.62 -4.50
N LEU A 50 2.95 2.91 -3.52
CA LEU A 50 1.83 2.04 -3.14
C LEU A 50 0.81 1.91 -4.28
N VAL A 51 0.48 3.02 -4.96
CA VAL A 51 -0.40 2.99 -6.15
C VAL A 51 0.23 2.18 -7.28
N GLN A 52 1.53 2.36 -7.52
CA GLN A 52 2.25 1.57 -8.53
C GLN A 52 2.25 0.07 -8.18
N LEU A 53 2.57 -0.27 -6.94
CA LEU A 53 2.58 -1.64 -6.45
C LEU A 53 1.21 -2.32 -6.62
N GLY A 54 0.13 -1.63 -6.21
CA GLY A 54 -1.23 -2.12 -6.45
C GLY A 54 -1.49 -2.36 -7.93
N GLY A 55 -1.12 -1.37 -8.77
CA GLY A 55 -1.22 -1.45 -10.23
C GLY A 55 -0.60 -2.73 -10.79
N LEU A 56 0.64 -2.99 -10.39
CA LEU A 56 1.43 -4.14 -10.81
C LEU A 56 0.84 -5.47 -10.33
N ILE A 57 0.36 -5.56 -9.08
CA ILE A 57 -0.26 -6.78 -8.54
C ILE A 57 -1.53 -7.16 -9.32
N THR A 58 -2.26 -6.17 -9.85
CA THR A 58 -3.47 -6.42 -10.68
C THR A 58 -3.18 -6.55 -12.18
N GLY A 59 -1.95 -6.28 -12.60
CA GLY A 59 -1.52 -6.28 -14.00
C GLY A 59 -1.23 -7.69 -14.51
N MET A 60 -1.88 -8.10 -15.62
CA MET A 60 -1.65 -9.42 -16.24
C MET A 60 -0.29 -9.55 -16.96
N THR A 61 0.45 -8.45 -17.15
CA THR A 61 1.73 -8.41 -17.88
C THR A 61 2.91 -7.96 -17.01
N THR A 62 2.71 -7.86 -15.69
CA THR A 62 3.74 -7.44 -14.74
C THR A 62 4.89 -8.44 -14.72
N THR A 63 6.12 -7.95 -14.82
CA THR A 63 7.32 -8.77 -14.67
C THR A 63 7.74 -8.90 -13.21
N ALA A 64 8.47 -9.97 -12.90
CA ALA A 64 9.06 -10.19 -11.58
C ALA A 64 9.96 -9.01 -11.14
N ASP A 65 10.78 -8.49 -12.07
CA ASP A 65 11.70 -7.38 -11.79
C ASP A 65 10.95 -6.08 -11.45
N GLU A 66 9.87 -5.76 -12.17
CA GLU A 66 9.02 -4.59 -11.88
C GLU A 66 8.37 -4.71 -10.50
N LEU A 67 7.86 -5.90 -10.17
CA LEU A 67 7.18 -6.15 -8.90
C LEU A 67 8.15 -6.11 -7.72
N GLN A 68 9.32 -6.74 -7.87
CA GLN A 68 10.40 -6.68 -6.88
C GLN A 68 10.86 -5.24 -6.65
N THR A 69 11.03 -4.47 -7.72
CA THR A 69 11.42 -3.05 -7.64
C THR A 69 10.37 -2.25 -6.87
N ALA A 70 9.08 -2.46 -7.17
CA ALA A 70 8.00 -1.77 -6.47
C ALA A 70 7.94 -2.10 -4.97
N PHE A 71 8.10 -3.37 -4.59
CA PHE A 71 8.21 -3.76 -3.18
C PHE A 71 9.43 -3.12 -2.51
N SER A 72 10.59 -3.11 -3.18
CA SER A 72 11.81 -2.48 -2.66
C SER A 72 11.64 -0.98 -2.44
N LEU A 73 10.96 -0.28 -3.34
CA LEU A 73 10.68 1.15 -3.20
C LEU A 73 9.72 1.42 -2.04
N ALA A 74 8.60 0.71 -1.98
CA ALA A 74 7.61 0.88 -0.91
C ALA A 74 8.20 0.58 0.48
N THR A 75 9.02 -0.47 0.60
CA THR A 75 9.70 -0.81 1.86
C THR A 75 10.76 0.22 2.26
N THR A 76 11.45 0.82 1.30
CA THR A 76 12.40 1.91 1.55
C THR A 76 11.69 3.15 2.09
N ASP A 77 10.59 3.56 1.45
CA ASP A 77 9.82 4.72 1.90
C ASP A 77 9.22 4.49 3.29
N LEU A 78 8.76 3.26 3.59
CA LEU A 78 8.25 2.90 4.91
C LEU A 78 9.34 2.91 5.99
N ALA A 79 10.57 2.52 5.66
CA ALA A 79 11.70 2.63 6.57
C ALA A 79 12.01 4.10 6.88
N GLU A 80 12.00 4.98 5.86
CA GLU A 80 12.17 6.42 6.05
C GLU A 80 11.04 7.02 6.88
N LEU A 81 9.79 6.64 6.60
CA LEU A 81 8.63 7.05 7.38
C LEU A 81 8.73 6.60 8.82
N LYS A 82 9.20 5.38 9.09
CA LYS A 82 9.35 4.91 10.48
C LYS A 82 10.32 5.77 11.29
N ASP A 83 11.32 6.36 10.63
CA ASP A 83 12.32 7.22 11.27
C ASP A 83 11.86 8.68 11.43
N THR A 84 11.03 9.17 10.51
CA THR A 84 10.56 10.57 10.48
C THR A 84 9.13 10.78 11.00
N ALA A 85 8.32 9.72 11.08
CA ALA A 85 6.90 9.80 11.43
C ALA A 85 6.68 10.40 12.83
N PRO A 86 5.75 11.37 12.96
CA PRO A 86 5.30 11.82 14.26
C PRO A 86 4.52 10.71 14.96
N LYS A 87 4.43 10.83 16.29
CA LYS A 87 3.74 9.85 17.14
C LYS A 87 2.28 9.59 16.72
N GLU A 88 1.64 10.58 16.10
CA GLU A 88 0.25 10.52 15.66
C GLU A 88 -0.02 9.52 14.54
N ILE A 89 1.01 9.16 13.74
CA ILE A 89 0.90 8.20 12.64
C ILE A 89 1.85 7.00 12.79
N ALA A 90 2.58 6.92 13.90
CA ALA A 90 3.64 5.94 14.09
C ALA A 90 3.10 4.49 14.14
N ASP A 91 1.92 4.31 14.73
CA ASP A 91 1.27 2.99 14.82
C ASP A 91 0.76 2.56 13.44
N GLU A 92 0.19 3.48 12.66
CA GLU A 92 -0.26 3.24 11.29
C GLU A 92 0.89 2.89 10.35
N VAL A 93 2.02 3.62 10.43
CA VAL A 93 3.25 3.29 9.71
C VAL A 93 3.74 1.90 10.10
N ALA A 94 3.69 1.53 11.37
CA ALA A 94 4.10 0.19 11.83
C ALA A 94 3.19 -0.92 11.29
N THR A 95 1.87 -0.74 11.32
CA THR A 95 0.89 -1.69 10.76
C THR A 95 1.11 -1.90 9.27
N ILE A 96 1.28 -0.83 8.51
CA ILE A 96 1.52 -0.90 7.07
C ILE A 96 2.87 -1.56 6.77
N THR A 97 3.92 -1.22 7.52
CA THR A 97 5.25 -1.83 7.38
C THR A 97 5.17 -3.34 7.60
N ALA A 98 4.43 -3.79 8.61
CA ALA A 98 4.24 -5.21 8.87
C ALA A 98 3.49 -5.92 7.73
N ASN A 99 2.43 -5.31 7.20
CA ASN A 99 1.66 -5.90 6.10
C ASN A 99 2.47 -5.96 4.79
N ILE A 100 3.08 -4.84 4.38
CA ILE A 100 3.91 -4.78 3.17
C ILE A 100 5.11 -5.72 3.28
N GLY A 101 5.76 -5.79 4.45
CA GLY A 101 6.85 -6.74 4.69
C GLY A 101 6.39 -8.19 4.56
N ARG A 102 5.19 -8.52 5.06
CA ARG A 102 4.63 -9.86 4.91
C ARG A 102 4.29 -10.20 3.46
N LEU A 103 3.73 -9.25 2.71
CA LEU A 103 3.51 -9.41 1.28
C LEU A 103 4.84 -9.63 0.56
N ASP A 104 5.84 -8.79 0.78
CA ASP A 104 7.17 -8.94 0.16
C ASP A 104 7.78 -10.32 0.43
N GLU A 105 7.74 -10.81 1.69
CA GLU A 105 8.17 -12.17 2.03
C GLU A 105 7.45 -13.27 1.24
N LEU A 106 6.14 -13.11 1.04
CA LEU A 106 5.32 -14.09 0.30
C LEU A 106 5.64 -14.05 -1.20
N PHE A 107 5.74 -12.86 -1.79
CA PHE A 107 6.11 -12.71 -3.21
C PHE A 107 7.55 -13.16 -3.48
N ALA A 108 8.49 -12.89 -2.58
CA ALA A 108 9.88 -13.32 -2.70
C ALA A 108 10.05 -14.84 -2.78
N ARG A 109 9.19 -15.62 -2.10
CA ARG A 109 9.20 -17.11 -2.17
C ARG A 109 8.96 -17.63 -3.59
N TYR A 110 8.28 -16.84 -4.42
CA TYR A 110 7.94 -17.15 -5.79
C TYR A 110 8.78 -16.34 -6.80
N ASN A 111 9.89 -15.76 -6.35
CA ASN A 111 10.71 -14.84 -7.15
C ASN A 111 9.88 -13.73 -7.81
N TYR A 112 8.82 -13.26 -7.14
CA TYR A 112 7.90 -12.24 -7.67
C TYR A 112 7.19 -12.63 -8.98
N ASP A 113 7.21 -13.91 -9.38
CA ASP A 113 6.55 -14.40 -10.58
C ASP A 113 5.08 -14.73 -10.29
N LEU A 114 4.20 -13.80 -10.68
CA LEU A 114 2.74 -13.92 -10.54
C LEU A 114 2.17 -15.22 -11.14
N SER A 115 2.78 -15.76 -12.21
CA SER A 115 2.30 -16.98 -12.85
C SER A 115 2.51 -18.22 -11.99
N THR A 116 3.55 -18.23 -11.16
CA THR A 116 3.81 -19.30 -10.20
C THR A 116 2.97 -19.16 -8.93
N MET A 117 2.52 -17.94 -8.64
CA MET A 117 1.69 -17.65 -7.47
C MET A 117 0.23 -18.07 -7.64
N ASP A 118 -0.32 -18.15 -8.86
CA ASP A 118 -1.74 -18.50 -9.11
C ASP A 118 -2.16 -19.90 -8.60
N GLY A 119 -1.20 -20.76 -8.27
CA GLY A 119 -1.42 -22.06 -7.63
C GLY A 119 -0.85 -22.18 -6.21
N ALA A 120 -0.34 -21.10 -5.62
CA ALA A 120 0.33 -21.14 -4.33
C ALA A 120 -0.65 -21.40 -3.16
N PRO A 121 -0.29 -22.26 -2.19
CA PRO A 121 -1.13 -22.49 -1.01
C PRO A 121 -1.32 -21.25 -0.14
N GLU A 122 -0.39 -20.28 -0.21
CA GLU A 122 -0.40 -19.01 0.50
C GLU A 122 -1.26 -17.94 -0.19
N LEU A 123 -1.91 -18.24 -1.32
CA LEU A 123 -2.77 -17.28 -2.03
C LEU A 123 -3.89 -16.71 -1.17
N ASP A 124 -4.47 -17.53 -0.29
CA ASP A 124 -5.53 -17.06 0.61
C ASP A 124 -4.96 -16.09 1.66
N GLU A 125 -3.73 -16.29 2.10
CA GLU A 125 -3.02 -15.35 2.99
C GLU A 125 -2.71 -14.03 2.25
N ILE A 126 -2.20 -14.10 1.03
CA ILE A 126 -1.95 -12.92 0.19
C ILE A 126 -3.24 -12.13 -0.02
N ARG A 127 -4.34 -12.82 -0.37
CA ARG A 127 -5.65 -12.18 -0.54
C ARG A 127 -6.14 -11.53 0.74
N GLN A 128 -5.97 -12.18 1.89
CA GLN A 128 -6.33 -11.62 3.19
C GLN A 128 -5.53 -10.35 3.49
N LEU A 129 -4.22 -10.36 3.28
CA LEU A 129 -3.34 -9.20 3.49
C LEU A 129 -3.71 -8.03 2.58
N LEU A 130 -4.08 -8.30 1.32
CA LEU A 130 -4.52 -7.28 0.36
C LEU A 130 -5.89 -6.67 0.67
N VAL A 131 -6.75 -7.37 1.42
CA VAL A 131 -8.07 -6.84 1.86
C VAL A 131 -8.11 -6.58 3.36
N ASP A 132 -6.95 -6.55 4.00
CA ASP A 132 -6.84 -6.41 5.44
C ASP A 132 -7.42 -5.06 5.88
N GLN A 133 -8.42 -5.13 6.76
CA GLN A 133 -9.18 -3.95 7.15
C GLN A 133 -8.32 -3.00 7.99
N GLU A 134 -7.40 -3.54 8.78
CA GLU A 134 -6.52 -2.74 9.64
C GLU A 134 -5.52 -1.95 8.78
N ALA A 135 -4.91 -2.59 7.79
CA ALA A 135 -4.05 -1.91 6.82
C ALA A 135 -4.81 -0.88 5.98
N ALA A 136 -6.06 -1.16 5.58
CA ALA A 136 -6.87 -0.19 4.87
C ALA A 136 -7.17 1.07 5.72
N VAL A 137 -7.47 0.89 7.02
CA VAL A 137 -7.67 1.99 7.97
C VAL A 137 -6.38 2.77 8.20
N ALA A 138 -5.24 2.08 8.33
CA ALA A 138 -3.93 2.72 8.48
C ALA A 138 -3.59 3.57 7.24
N VAL A 139 -3.84 3.07 6.02
CA VAL A 139 -3.61 3.82 4.79
C VAL A 139 -4.51 5.07 4.70
N ASP A 140 -5.77 4.96 5.12
CA ASP A 140 -6.70 6.11 5.17
C ASP A 140 -6.25 7.17 6.18
N ALA A 141 -5.76 6.75 7.35
CA ALA A 141 -5.19 7.63 8.36
C ALA A 141 -3.92 8.35 7.87
N LEU A 142 -2.99 7.63 7.20
CA LEU A 142 -1.81 8.24 6.58
C LEU A 142 -2.19 9.24 5.48
N THR A 143 -3.17 8.90 4.65
CA THR A 143 -3.67 9.78 3.56
C THR A 143 -4.31 11.05 4.13
N THR A 144 -5.09 10.90 5.21
CA THR A 144 -5.71 12.01 5.93
C THR A 144 -4.64 12.90 6.57
N TYR A 145 -3.63 12.30 7.21
CA TYR A 145 -2.52 13.05 7.78
C TYR A 145 -1.77 13.83 6.70
N GLN A 146 -1.41 13.17 5.59
CA GLN A 146 -0.73 13.80 4.46
C GLN A 146 -1.54 15.00 3.92
N SER A 147 -2.85 14.82 3.71
CA SER A 147 -3.74 15.87 3.18
C SER A 147 -3.84 17.08 4.11
N ASN A 148 -3.72 16.88 5.43
CA ASN A 148 -3.87 17.93 6.43
C ASN A 148 -2.54 18.64 6.78
N ASN A 149 -1.41 17.93 6.66
CA ASN A 149 -0.14 18.38 7.24
C ASN A 149 1.01 18.50 6.22
N CYS A 150 0.87 17.96 5.01
CA CYS A 150 1.91 18.02 4.00
C CYS A 150 1.62 19.10 2.96
N PRO A 151 2.26 20.28 3.06
CA PRO A 151 2.15 21.29 2.02
C PRO A 151 2.78 20.74 0.73
N LEU A 152 2.05 20.80 -0.38
CA LEU A 152 2.62 20.54 -1.71
C LEU A 152 3.56 21.64 -2.17
#